data_AF-A0A7R9YC23-F1
#
_entry.id   AF-A0A7R9YC23-F1
#
_cell.length_a   1.000
_cell.length_b   1.000
_cell.length_c   1.000
_cell.angle_alpha   90.00
_cell.angle_beta   90.00
_cell.angle_gamma   90.00
#
_symmetry.space_group_name_H-M   'P 1'
#
loop_
_entity.id
_entity.type
_entity.pdbx_description
1 polymer ?
#
loop_
_entity_poly.entity_id
_entity_poly.type
_entity_poly.pdbx_seq_one_letter_code
_entity_poly.pdbx_strand_id
1 'polypeptide(L)'
;MSGYGGSVGGFEYGGGDSYGGSNGMFGGGDFDGGGGFMADSNENGFGSPSGTTPKKSSIRERQTLMPLTLAQLSKATQDVAGDTWLINDNEIHLVTVVGCILDRREQSTSVSYDVEDGTGKITVKHWFDQDESPEALTRRQECTEGRYIRCVGKINEFGGQKNVIAFHVNLIGSLDELAHHFLECIYVRCKIQQAKKNPGMRQPSFGSPGQVNFANGASNGGQRALQSNAFEEAHEGLTHAQRLVIQAFEQDGGAEAGRQIDSVIAECTAQGLSAQECQAAVSHFAEEGLIYATIDDRHFKYTRG
;
A
#
# COMPACT_ATOMS: atom_id res chain seq x y z
N MET A 1 -31.63 -31.72 70.40
CA MET A 1 -31.97 -33.14 70.64
C MET A 1 -31.48 -33.93 69.44
N SER A 2 -30.60 -34.92 69.69
CA SER A 2 -30.07 -36.04 68.87
C SER A 2 -30.07 -35.94 67.33
N GLY A 3 -29.00 -36.26 66.59
CA GLY A 3 -27.86 -37.13 66.88
C GLY A 3 -27.82 -38.33 65.90
N TYR A 4 -26.61 -38.75 65.51
CA TYR A 4 -26.17 -39.82 64.56
C TYR A 4 -26.03 -39.36 63.09
N GLY A 5 -24.85 -39.31 62.44
CA GLY A 5 -23.60 -40.10 62.52
C GLY A 5 -23.53 -41.03 61.28
N GLY A 6 -22.50 -41.23 60.47
CA GLY A 6 -21.07 -40.89 60.39
C GLY A 6 -20.42 -41.96 59.48
N SER A 7 -19.34 -41.64 58.73
CA SER A 7 -18.25 -42.53 58.23
C SER A 7 -17.78 -42.12 56.82
N VAL A 8 -16.75 -41.27 56.65
CA VAL A 8 -15.29 -41.52 56.47
C VAL A 8 -14.86 -42.60 55.46
N GLY A 9 -14.00 -42.17 54.52
CA GLY A 9 -12.71 -42.82 54.25
C GLY A 9 -12.44 -43.29 52.81
N GLY A 10 -11.33 -42.83 52.21
CA GLY A 10 -10.69 -43.55 51.08
C GLY A 10 -9.89 -42.70 50.09
N PHE A 11 -8.74 -42.15 50.50
CA PHE A 11 -7.65 -41.77 49.59
C PHE A 11 -6.76 -43.01 49.41
N GLU A 12 -6.30 -43.30 48.19
CA GLU A 12 -5.31 -44.35 47.95
C GLU A 12 -4.16 -43.85 47.06
N TYR A 13 -2.94 -44.06 47.57
CA TYR A 13 -1.62 -43.78 47.01
C TYR A 13 -0.83 -45.10 47.11
N GLY A 14 -0.01 -45.42 46.11
CA GLY A 14 0.99 -46.51 46.11
C GLY A 14 0.98 -47.25 44.77
N GLY A 15 2.06 -47.32 43.97
CA GLY A 15 3.38 -47.89 44.28
C GLY A 15 3.23 -49.41 44.37
N GLY A 16 3.87 -50.30 43.60
CA GLY A 16 5.11 -50.34 42.86
C GLY A 16 5.56 -51.83 42.85
N ASP A 17 6.32 -52.24 41.83
CA ASP A 17 7.27 -53.37 41.83
C ASP A 17 6.81 -54.86 41.70
N SER A 18 6.97 -55.39 40.47
CA SER A 18 8.09 -56.29 40.08
C SER A 18 7.96 -57.84 40.01
N TYR A 19 8.73 -58.35 39.03
CA TYR A 19 9.35 -59.68 38.79
C TYR A 19 8.63 -60.88 38.14
N GLY A 20 9.08 -61.19 36.91
CA GLY A 20 9.52 -62.52 36.42
C GLY A 20 8.43 -63.45 35.86
N GLY A 21 8.53 -64.08 34.69
CA GLY A 21 9.61 -64.30 33.72
C GLY A 21 9.35 -65.62 32.96
N SER A 22 9.92 -65.77 31.76
CA SER A 22 10.01 -66.99 30.90
C SER A 22 8.84 -67.19 29.90
N ASN A 23 9.01 -67.45 28.59
CA ASN A 23 10.17 -67.59 27.69
C ASN A 23 9.66 -67.50 26.23
N GLY A 24 10.48 -67.05 25.28
CA GLY A 24 10.16 -67.19 23.84
C GLY A 24 11.00 -66.33 22.90
N MET A 25 12.26 -66.73 22.70
CA MET A 25 13.27 -66.14 21.82
C MET A 25 12.87 -66.15 20.32
N PHE A 26 13.31 -65.12 19.57
CA PHE A 26 14.02 -65.14 18.27
C PHE A 26 13.59 -64.00 17.32
N GLY A 27 14.55 -63.11 16.98
CA GLY A 27 14.73 -62.66 15.59
C GLY A 27 14.36 -61.21 15.22
N GLY A 28 15.18 -60.25 15.64
CA GLY A 28 15.85 -59.25 14.78
C GLY A 28 15.05 -58.24 13.94
N GLY A 29 15.35 -56.95 14.17
CA GLY A 29 15.52 -55.96 13.10
C GLY A 29 14.58 -54.76 13.13
N ASP A 30 14.96 -53.74 13.89
CA ASP A 30 14.35 -52.42 14.00
C ASP A 30 14.20 -51.66 12.66
N PHE A 31 13.06 -50.99 12.48
CA PHE A 31 12.82 -49.94 11.48
C PHE A 31 12.58 -48.62 12.23
N ASP A 32 13.63 -47.81 12.36
CA ASP A 32 13.55 -46.39 12.75
C ASP A 32 14.02 -45.55 11.55
N GLY A 33 13.10 -44.76 10.98
CA GLY A 33 13.29 -44.01 9.75
C GLY A 33 13.43 -42.51 10.00
N GLY A 34 14.63 -42.09 10.43
CA GLY A 34 15.08 -40.70 10.41
C GLY A 34 15.87 -40.37 9.14
N GLY A 35 15.29 -39.56 8.24
CA GLY A 35 15.91 -39.19 6.95
C GLY A 35 16.52 -37.79 6.98
N GLY A 36 17.85 -37.72 7.03
CA GLY A 36 18.67 -36.51 6.97
C GLY A 36 19.04 -36.06 5.55
N PHE A 37 19.50 -34.81 5.49
CA PHE A 37 20.02 -34.08 4.34
C PHE A 37 21.18 -34.79 3.63
N MET A 38 21.15 -34.83 2.29
CA MET A 38 22.32 -35.02 1.44
C MET A 38 22.26 -34.04 0.26
N ALA A 39 23.27 -33.18 0.17
CA ALA A 39 23.61 -32.42 -1.01
C ALA A 39 24.30 -33.36 -2.00
N ASP A 40 23.85 -33.37 -3.26
CA ASP A 40 24.59 -34.04 -4.32
C ASP A 40 25.13 -33.02 -5.31
N SER A 41 26.43 -33.13 -5.52
CA SER A 41 27.24 -32.34 -6.44
C SER A 41 27.61 -33.30 -7.55
N ASN A 42 27.10 -33.13 -8.77
CA ASN A 42 27.82 -33.68 -9.91
C ASN A 42 27.52 -32.96 -11.24
N GLU A 43 28.55 -33.02 -12.06
CA GLU A 43 28.97 -32.13 -13.12
C GLU A 43 28.74 -32.78 -14.50
N ASN A 44 28.30 -31.95 -15.45
CA ASN A 44 28.40 -32.03 -16.92
C ASN A 44 27.57 -33.05 -17.76
N GLY A 45 26.70 -32.49 -18.61
CA GLY A 45 26.08 -33.20 -19.76
C GLY A 45 25.08 -32.41 -20.62
N PHE A 46 25.57 -31.43 -21.41
CA PHE A 46 25.10 -30.93 -22.72
C PHE A 46 23.61 -31.09 -23.17
N GLY A 47 22.89 -29.96 -23.40
CA GLY A 47 21.81 -29.90 -24.39
C GLY A 47 20.65 -28.89 -24.20
N SER A 48 20.71 -27.78 -24.97
CA SER A 48 19.62 -26.89 -25.45
C SER A 48 19.21 -25.63 -24.65
N PRO A 49 19.18 -24.44 -25.30
CA PRO A 49 18.78 -23.17 -24.71
C PRO A 49 17.29 -22.92 -24.93
N SER A 50 16.48 -22.84 -23.87
CA SER A 50 15.13 -22.31 -24.03
C SER A 50 14.57 -21.78 -22.72
N GLY A 51 14.19 -20.51 -22.76
CA GLY A 51 13.24 -19.92 -21.83
C GLY A 51 13.79 -19.66 -20.44
N THR A 52 14.47 -18.53 -20.27
CA THR A 52 14.30 -17.73 -19.07
C THR A 52 12.81 -17.39 -18.94
N THR A 53 12.01 -18.30 -18.36
CA THR A 53 10.74 -17.91 -17.77
C THR A 53 11.10 -16.83 -16.75
N PRO A 54 10.64 -15.57 -16.93
CA PRO A 54 10.85 -14.58 -15.90
C PRO A 54 10.11 -15.12 -14.69
N LYS A 55 10.86 -15.48 -13.64
CA LYS A 55 10.28 -15.61 -12.31
C LYS A 55 9.49 -14.30 -12.13
N LYS A 56 8.17 -14.38 -12.02
CA LYS A 56 7.30 -13.28 -11.59
C LYS A 56 7.63 -12.94 -10.14
N SER A 57 8.87 -12.49 -9.89
CA SER A 57 9.26 -11.91 -8.63
C SER A 57 8.78 -10.47 -8.65
N SER A 58 7.66 -10.26 -7.96
CA SER A 58 7.38 -9.04 -7.20
C SER A 58 7.26 -7.73 -7.98
N ILE A 59 6.42 -7.68 -9.01
CA ILE A 59 5.40 -6.61 -8.97
C ILE A 59 4.50 -7.05 -7.83
N ARG A 60 4.78 -6.56 -6.61
CA ARG A 60 3.84 -6.59 -5.50
C ARG A 60 2.51 -6.16 -6.12
N GLU A 61 1.57 -7.09 -6.22
CA GLU A 61 0.28 -6.92 -6.88
C GLU A 61 -0.25 -5.54 -6.44
N ARG A 62 -0.26 -4.56 -7.35
CA ARG A 62 -0.50 -3.16 -7.00
C ARG A 62 -1.97 -3.00 -6.67
N GLN A 63 -2.35 -3.37 -5.46
CA GLN A 63 -3.71 -3.21 -4.97
C GLN A 63 -4.01 -1.72 -4.84
N THR A 64 -4.85 -1.21 -5.74
CA THR A 64 -5.32 0.17 -5.73
C THR A 64 -6.44 0.33 -4.71
N LEU A 65 -6.39 1.41 -3.94
CA LEU A 65 -7.50 1.89 -3.12
C LEU A 65 -8.26 2.98 -3.90
N MET A 66 -9.53 2.73 -4.20
CA MET A 66 -10.36 3.64 -4.99
C MET A 66 -11.48 4.25 -4.12
N PRO A 67 -11.52 5.58 -3.95
CA PRO A 67 -12.67 6.25 -3.35
C PRO A 67 -13.83 6.22 -4.37
N LEU A 68 -14.99 5.70 -3.93
CA LEU A 68 -16.17 5.58 -4.78
C LEU A 68 -17.42 6.07 -4.05
N THR A 69 -18.36 6.60 -4.81
CA THR A 69 -19.74 6.76 -4.34
C THR A 69 -20.48 5.44 -4.44
N LEU A 70 -21.54 5.27 -3.65
CA LEU A 70 -22.32 4.02 -3.66
C LEU A 70 -23.01 3.78 -5.01
N ALA A 71 -23.40 4.84 -5.71
CA ALA A 71 -23.91 4.75 -7.09
C ALA A 71 -22.87 4.28 -8.12
N GLN A 72 -21.59 4.57 -7.89
CA GLN A 72 -20.51 4.08 -8.76
C GLN A 72 -20.24 2.61 -8.47
N LEU A 73 -20.20 2.25 -7.20
CA LEU A 73 -19.96 0.88 -6.75
C LEU A 73 -21.05 -0.09 -7.24
N SER A 74 -22.32 0.33 -7.24
CA SER A 74 -23.41 -0.51 -7.78
C SER A 74 -23.25 -0.83 -9.27
N LYS A 75 -22.55 0.03 -10.02
CA LYS A 75 -22.22 -0.14 -11.45
C LYS A 75 -20.94 -0.94 -11.69
N ALA A 76 -20.24 -1.37 -10.65
CA ALA A 76 -19.07 -2.24 -10.80
C ALA A 76 -19.48 -3.56 -11.47
N THR A 77 -18.68 -4.05 -12.39
CA THR A 77 -18.88 -5.34 -13.06
C THR A 77 -17.69 -6.23 -12.78
N GLN A 78 -17.87 -7.54 -12.80
CA GLN A 78 -16.73 -8.44 -12.81
C GLN A 78 -16.21 -8.62 -14.23
N ASP A 79 -14.93 -8.95 -14.36
CA ASP A 79 -14.33 -9.35 -15.63
C ASP A 79 -14.88 -10.72 -16.10
N VAL A 80 -14.47 -11.16 -17.28
CA VAL A 80 -14.96 -12.42 -17.87
C VAL A 80 -14.55 -13.63 -17.03
N ALA A 81 -13.41 -13.56 -16.33
CA ALA A 81 -12.97 -14.62 -15.42
C ALA A 81 -13.75 -14.63 -14.10
N GLY A 82 -14.37 -13.50 -13.72
CA GLY A 82 -15.13 -13.34 -12.47
C GLY A 82 -14.26 -12.98 -11.26
N ASP A 83 -12.96 -12.80 -11.45
CA ASP A 83 -11.98 -12.63 -10.38
C ASP A 83 -11.69 -11.15 -10.08
N THR A 84 -11.89 -10.28 -11.07
CA THR A 84 -11.52 -8.86 -10.97
C THR A 84 -12.73 -7.94 -11.09
N TRP A 85 -12.84 -6.98 -10.18
CA TRP A 85 -13.85 -5.92 -10.26
C TRP A 85 -13.41 -4.78 -11.17
N LEU A 86 -14.34 -4.30 -11.99
CA LEU A 86 -14.13 -3.26 -12.99
C LEU A 86 -15.17 -2.14 -12.82
N ILE A 87 -14.73 -0.89 -12.88
CA ILE A 87 -15.62 0.27 -13.07
C ILE A 87 -15.11 1.12 -14.24
N ASN A 88 -15.93 1.25 -15.29
CA ASN A 88 -15.56 1.92 -16.53
C ASN A 88 -14.23 1.41 -17.09
N ASP A 89 -14.07 0.07 -17.16
CA ASP A 89 -12.85 -0.62 -17.60
C ASP A 89 -11.59 -0.28 -16.76
N ASN A 90 -11.76 0.01 -15.48
CA ASN A 90 -10.64 0.15 -14.53
C ASN A 90 -10.74 -0.92 -13.47
N GLU A 91 -9.65 -1.64 -13.28
CA GLU A 91 -9.51 -2.62 -12.21
C GLU A 91 -9.59 -1.97 -10.82
N ILE A 92 -10.29 -2.65 -9.92
CA ILE A 92 -10.50 -2.25 -8.54
C ILE A 92 -10.12 -3.40 -7.64
N HIS A 93 -9.26 -3.11 -6.67
CA HIS A 93 -8.89 -4.06 -5.63
C HIS A 93 -9.56 -3.71 -4.31
N LEU A 94 -9.39 -2.47 -3.85
CA LEU A 94 -9.95 -1.96 -2.60
C LEU A 94 -10.78 -0.71 -2.87
N VAL A 95 -11.82 -0.51 -2.05
CA VAL A 95 -12.68 0.66 -2.12
C VAL A 95 -12.70 1.39 -0.79
N THR A 96 -12.79 2.71 -0.86
CA THR A 96 -13.19 3.56 0.27
C THR A 96 -14.60 4.08 -0.01
N VAL A 97 -15.49 3.96 0.97
CA VAL A 97 -16.83 4.54 0.92
C VAL A 97 -17.11 5.28 2.22
N VAL A 98 -17.85 6.39 2.14
CA VAL A 98 -18.29 7.17 3.30
C VAL A 98 -19.79 7.36 3.21
N GLY A 99 -20.51 7.11 4.31
CA GLY A 99 -21.96 7.23 4.33
C GLY A 99 -22.57 7.08 5.73
N CYS A 100 -23.87 7.33 5.82
CA CYS A 100 -24.68 7.21 7.03
C CYS A 100 -25.15 5.77 7.24
N ILE A 101 -25.09 5.27 8.48
CA ILE A 101 -25.65 3.98 8.87
C ILE A 101 -27.17 4.11 8.99
N LEU A 102 -27.90 3.30 8.23
CA LEU A 102 -29.35 3.17 8.29
C LEU A 102 -29.81 2.07 9.24
N ASP A 103 -29.12 0.94 9.20
CA ASP A 103 -29.44 -0.26 9.98
C ASP A 103 -28.15 -0.94 10.42
N ARG A 104 -28.18 -1.55 11.61
CA ARG A 104 -27.05 -2.28 12.21
C ARG A 104 -27.49 -3.68 12.61
N ARG A 105 -26.85 -4.69 12.04
CA ARG A 105 -27.11 -6.12 12.32
C ARG A 105 -25.85 -6.80 12.83
N GLU A 106 -25.81 -7.08 14.12
CA GLU A 106 -24.69 -7.76 14.77
C GLU A 106 -24.94 -9.28 14.89
N GLN A 107 -23.90 -10.07 14.61
CA GLN A 107 -23.83 -11.52 14.74
C GLN A 107 -22.61 -11.88 15.61
N SER A 108 -22.42 -13.18 15.91
CA SER A 108 -21.37 -13.65 16.81
C SER A 108 -19.94 -13.32 16.37
N THR A 109 -19.68 -13.21 15.06
CA THR A 109 -18.34 -12.97 14.48
C THR A 109 -18.34 -11.86 13.42
N SER A 110 -19.47 -11.18 13.23
CA SER A 110 -19.56 -10.11 12.24
C SER A 110 -20.64 -9.10 12.56
N VAL A 111 -20.49 -7.90 12.02
CA VAL A 111 -21.50 -6.84 12.05
C VAL A 111 -21.72 -6.37 10.63
N SER A 112 -22.99 -6.17 10.27
CA SER A 112 -23.40 -5.64 8.97
C SER A 112 -24.09 -4.30 9.16
N TYR A 113 -23.71 -3.33 8.33
CA TYR A 113 -24.28 -1.99 8.30
C TYR A 113 -24.93 -1.77 6.94
N ASP A 114 -26.18 -1.33 6.92
CA ASP A 114 -26.74 -0.77 5.68
C ASP A 114 -26.40 0.71 5.63
N VAL A 115 -25.63 1.10 4.61
CA VAL A 115 -25.04 2.44 4.51
C VAL A 115 -25.60 3.18 3.31
N GLU A 116 -25.90 4.47 3.47
CA GLU A 116 -26.30 5.36 2.37
C GLU A 116 -25.44 6.64 2.30
N ASP A 117 -25.19 7.12 1.08
CA ASP A 117 -24.44 8.37 0.82
C ASP A 117 -25.29 9.40 0.04
N GLY A 118 -26.58 9.15 -0.12
CA GLY A 118 -27.49 9.95 -0.97
C GLY A 118 -27.39 9.64 -2.47
N THR A 119 -26.35 8.93 -2.92
CA THR A 119 -26.24 8.44 -4.31
C THR A 119 -26.71 7.00 -4.46
N GLY A 120 -26.63 6.21 -3.39
CA GLY A 120 -27.11 4.83 -3.35
C GLY A 120 -27.13 4.26 -1.93
N LYS A 121 -27.35 2.95 -1.85
CA LYS A 121 -27.31 2.17 -0.60
C LYS A 121 -26.50 0.90 -0.81
N ILE A 122 -25.77 0.46 0.21
CA ILE A 122 -25.05 -0.81 0.20
C ILE A 122 -24.94 -1.42 1.59
N THR A 123 -24.90 -2.75 1.66
CA THR A 123 -24.54 -3.45 2.89
C THR A 123 -23.03 -3.56 3.01
N VAL A 124 -22.48 -3.10 4.13
CA VAL A 124 -21.08 -3.24 4.53
C VAL A 124 -20.99 -4.29 5.64
N LYS A 125 -20.25 -5.37 5.41
CA LYS A 125 -20.02 -6.43 6.39
C LYS A 125 -18.60 -6.36 6.93
N HIS A 126 -18.45 -6.30 8.25
CA HIS A 126 -17.17 -6.31 8.94
C HIS A 126 -17.09 -7.53 9.86
N TRP A 127 -15.99 -8.29 9.75
CA TRP A 127 -15.73 -9.47 10.58
C TRP A 127 -14.82 -9.08 11.75
N PHE A 128 -15.09 -9.67 12.92
CA PHE A 128 -14.30 -9.45 14.13
C PHE A 128 -14.17 -10.75 14.93
N ASP A 129 -13.10 -10.85 15.70
CA ASP A 129 -12.87 -11.95 16.63
C ASP A 129 -13.45 -11.61 18.01
N GLN A 130 -13.78 -12.62 18.80
CA GLN A 130 -14.29 -12.41 20.16
C GLN A 130 -13.24 -11.80 21.11
N ASP A 131 -11.96 -11.99 20.80
CA ASP A 131 -10.82 -11.48 21.56
C ASP A 131 -10.28 -10.14 20.99
N GLU A 132 -11.13 -9.33 20.35
CA GLU A 132 -10.71 -8.02 19.83
C GLU A 132 -10.26 -7.06 20.94
N SER A 133 -9.41 -6.09 20.59
CA SER A 133 -8.96 -5.11 21.58
C SER A 133 -10.13 -4.28 22.13
N PRO A 134 -10.07 -3.82 23.40
CA PRO A 134 -11.12 -2.98 23.97
C PRO A 134 -11.42 -1.72 23.15
N GLU A 135 -10.40 -1.17 22.47
CA GLU A 135 -10.53 -0.03 21.57
C GLU A 135 -11.32 -0.37 20.30
N ALA A 136 -11.06 -1.53 19.68
CA ALA A 136 -11.80 -1.99 18.52
C ALA A 136 -13.27 -2.26 18.85
N LEU A 137 -13.52 -2.89 20.00
CA LEU A 137 -14.87 -3.10 20.54
C LEU A 137 -15.60 -1.78 20.74
N THR A 138 -14.94 -0.79 21.36
CA THR A 138 -15.52 0.54 21.60
C THR A 138 -15.88 1.22 20.28
N ARG A 139 -14.97 1.27 19.31
CA ARG A 139 -15.25 1.84 17.97
C ARG A 139 -16.43 1.17 17.28
N ARG A 140 -16.53 -0.16 17.39
CA ARG A 140 -17.62 -0.95 16.82
C ARG A 140 -18.97 -0.71 17.51
N GLN A 141 -18.95 -0.46 18.82
CA GLN A 141 -20.14 -0.10 19.60
C GLN A 141 -20.61 1.32 19.30
N GLU A 142 -19.71 2.26 19.01
CA GLU A 142 -20.06 3.63 18.64
C GLU A 142 -20.66 3.75 17.22
N CYS A 143 -20.38 2.78 16.34
CA CYS A 143 -20.97 2.69 15.00
C CYS A 143 -22.46 2.28 15.06
N THR A 144 -23.34 3.22 15.41
CA THR A 144 -24.80 3.03 15.49
C THR A 144 -25.56 3.73 14.38
N GLU A 145 -26.87 3.48 14.25
CA GLU A 145 -27.72 4.11 13.24
C GLU A 145 -27.71 5.65 13.35
N GLY A 146 -27.81 6.32 12.19
CA GLY A 146 -27.75 7.78 12.07
C GLY A 146 -26.33 8.37 12.16
N ARG A 147 -25.32 7.55 12.44
CA ARG A 147 -23.91 7.97 12.43
C ARG A 147 -23.30 7.79 11.05
N TYR A 148 -22.32 8.64 10.74
CA TYR A 148 -21.54 8.51 9.51
C TYR A 148 -20.26 7.73 9.76
N ILE A 149 -19.95 6.83 8.83
CA ILE A 149 -18.76 5.99 8.85
C ILE A 149 -17.98 6.10 7.54
N ARG A 150 -16.66 5.92 7.65
CA ARG A 150 -15.75 5.62 6.56
C ARG A 150 -15.38 4.15 6.61
N CYS A 151 -15.57 3.47 5.50
CA CYS A 151 -15.30 2.05 5.35
C CYS A 151 -14.24 1.83 4.26
N VAL A 152 -13.27 0.97 4.56
CA VAL A 152 -12.29 0.46 3.60
C VAL A 152 -12.49 -1.04 3.45
N GLY A 153 -12.69 -1.52 2.23
CA GLY A 153 -13.02 -2.92 2.00
C GLY A 153 -12.87 -3.41 0.57
N LYS A 154 -13.28 -4.66 0.34
CA LYS A 154 -13.39 -5.28 -0.98
C LYS A 154 -14.85 -5.35 -1.40
N ILE A 155 -15.11 -5.15 -2.69
CA ILE A 155 -16.42 -5.45 -3.26
C ILE A 155 -16.60 -6.96 -3.30
N ASN A 156 -17.79 -7.42 -2.96
CA ASN A 156 -18.19 -8.81 -3.03
C ASN A 156 -19.64 -8.87 -3.52
N GLU A 157 -20.02 -9.99 -4.13
CA GLU A 157 -21.38 -10.20 -4.62
C GLU A 157 -21.90 -11.54 -4.14
N PHE A 158 -23.10 -11.53 -3.56
CA PHE A 158 -23.76 -12.72 -3.10
C PHE A 158 -25.23 -12.68 -3.52
N GLY A 159 -25.70 -13.70 -4.23
CA GLY A 159 -27.09 -13.79 -4.68
C GLY A 159 -27.52 -12.62 -5.58
N GLY A 160 -26.62 -12.08 -6.40
CA GLY A 160 -26.90 -10.92 -7.27
C GLY A 160 -26.89 -9.56 -6.55
N GLN A 161 -26.56 -9.53 -5.26
CA GLN A 161 -26.47 -8.30 -4.48
C GLN A 161 -25.02 -8.00 -4.10
N LYS A 162 -24.56 -6.82 -4.50
CA LYS A 162 -23.22 -6.33 -4.15
C LYS A 162 -23.20 -5.83 -2.72
N ASN A 163 -22.15 -6.21 -2.00
CA ASN A 163 -21.83 -5.76 -0.66
C ASN A 163 -20.35 -5.40 -0.57
N VAL A 164 -19.96 -4.75 0.51
CA VAL A 164 -18.55 -4.45 0.81
C VAL A 164 -18.13 -5.27 2.01
N ILE A 165 -17.09 -6.09 1.87
CA ILE A 165 -16.43 -6.74 3.00
C ILE A 165 -15.36 -5.78 3.53
N ALA A 166 -15.62 -5.16 4.66
CA ALA A 166 -14.78 -4.12 5.25
C ALA A 166 -13.66 -4.70 6.13
N PHE A 167 -12.46 -4.17 5.94
CA PHE A 167 -11.31 -4.38 6.83
C PHE A 167 -11.27 -3.34 7.94
N HIS A 168 -11.68 -2.10 7.61
CA HIS A 168 -11.72 -0.99 8.56
C HIS A 168 -13.06 -0.28 8.44
N VAL A 169 -13.68 -0.01 9.58
CA VAL A 169 -14.88 0.82 9.73
C VAL A 169 -14.62 1.80 10.85
N ASN A 170 -14.64 3.10 10.54
CA ASN A 170 -14.41 4.16 11.50
C ASN A 170 -15.52 5.19 11.41
N LEU A 171 -15.95 5.72 12.55
CA LEU A 171 -16.79 6.91 12.59
C LEU A 171 -16.04 8.12 12.03
N ILE A 172 -16.74 8.95 11.26
CA ILE A 172 -16.19 10.25 10.86
C ILE A 172 -16.49 11.30 11.94
N GLY A 173 -15.52 12.19 12.17
CA GLY A 173 -15.62 13.23 13.21
C GLY A 173 -16.30 14.52 12.74
N SER A 174 -16.26 14.82 11.43
CA SER A 174 -16.87 16.00 10.81
C SER A 174 -17.54 15.63 9.49
N LEU A 175 -18.60 16.35 9.13
CA LEU A 175 -19.24 16.24 7.82
C LEU A 175 -18.34 16.78 6.68
N ASP A 176 -17.28 17.52 7.00
CA ASP A 176 -16.27 17.93 6.02
C ASP A 176 -15.58 16.71 5.38
N GLU A 177 -15.43 15.61 6.13
CA GLU A 177 -14.88 14.36 5.59
C GLU A 177 -15.81 13.74 4.54
N LEU A 178 -17.13 13.85 4.71
CA LEU A 178 -18.10 13.41 3.72
C LEU A 178 -18.01 14.25 2.44
N ALA A 179 -17.93 15.59 2.57
CA ALA A 179 -17.77 16.48 1.44
C ALA A 179 -16.43 16.22 0.70
N HIS A 180 -15.35 16.04 1.46
CA HIS A 180 -14.04 15.68 0.94
C HIS A 180 -14.09 14.36 0.17
N HIS A 181 -14.74 13.32 0.70
CA HIS A 181 -14.90 12.03 0.03
C HIS A 181 -15.58 12.17 -1.33
N PHE A 182 -16.63 12.99 -1.45
CA PHE A 182 -17.26 13.23 -2.75
C PHE A 182 -16.34 13.95 -3.74
N LEU A 183 -15.59 14.96 -3.29
CA LEU A 183 -14.60 15.65 -4.11
C LEU A 183 -13.49 14.68 -4.55
N GLU A 184 -13.04 13.80 -3.66
CA GLU A 184 -12.02 12.78 -3.92
C GLU A 184 -12.50 11.78 -5.00
N CYS A 185 -13.74 11.28 -4.88
CA CYS A 185 -14.36 10.39 -5.87
C CYS A 185 -14.40 11.04 -7.26
N ILE A 186 -14.78 12.32 -7.33
CA ILE A 186 -14.85 13.06 -8.59
C ILE A 186 -13.43 13.28 -9.15
N TYR A 187 -12.50 13.71 -8.32
CA TYR A 187 -11.12 13.99 -8.71
C TYR A 187 -10.43 12.75 -9.28
N VAL A 188 -10.47 11.62 -8.56
CA VAL A 188 -9.86 10.36 -8.99
C VAL A 188 -10.48 9.88 -10.31
N ARG A 189 -11.81 9.94 -10.43
CA ARG A 189 -12.51 9.62 -11.68
C ARG A 189 -12.02 10.48 -12.85
N CYS A 190 -11.89 11.79 -12.66
CA CYS A 190 -11.41 12.71 -13.69
C CYS A 190 -9.96 12.39 -14.09
N LYS A 191 -9.07 12.14 -13.12
CA LYS A 191 -7.66 11.79 -13.38
C LYS A 191 -7.53 10.48 -14.15
N ILE A 192 -8.29 9.45 -13.77
CA ILE A 192 -8.32 8.16 -14.49
C ILE A 192 -8.80 8.37 -15.94
N GLN A 193 -9.84 9.18 -16.14
CA GLN A 193 -10.35 9.47 -17.49
C GLN A 193 -9.35 10.25 -18.35
N GLN A 194 -8.61 11.20 -17.77
CA GLN A 194 -7.56 11.93 -18.47
C GLN A 194 -6.42 11.01 -18.90
N ALA A 195 -5.99 10.10 -18.01
CA ALA A 195 -4.96 9.11 -18.32
C ALA A 195 -5.36 8.18 -19.49
N LYS A 196 -6.64 7.80 -19.59
CA LYS A 196 -7.14 6.98 -20.71
C LYS A 196 -7.17 7.72 -22.04
N LYS A 197 -7.42 9.03 -22.05
CA LYS A 197 -7.49 9.84 -23.29
C LYS A 197 -6.11 10.10 -23.90
N ASN A 198 -5.06 10.11 -23.10
CA ASN A 198 -3.67 10.27 -23.54
C ASN A 198 -2.83 9.02 -23.20
N PRO A 199 -3.02 7.88 -23.90
CA PRO A 199 -2.32 6.64 -23.60
C PRO A 199 -0.78 6.71 -23.79
N GLY A 200 -0.26 7.77 -24.42
CA GLY A 200 1.18 8.07 -24.52
C GLY A 200 1.79 8.69 -23.26
N MET A 201 0.97 9.16 -22.33
CA MET A 201 1.41 9.64 -21.01
C MET A 201 1.17 8.49 -20.03
N ARG A 202 2.18 7.62 -19.87
CA ARG A 202 2.15 6.48 -18.93
C ARG A 202 1.57 6.95 -17.59
N GLN A 203 0.65 6.17 -17.00
CA GLN A 203 0.08 6.45 -15.69
C GLN A 203 1.18 6.88 -14.69
N PRO A 204 0.96 7.91 -13.87
CA PRO A 204 1.75 8.04 -12.66
C PRO A 204 1.35 6.87 -11.76
N SER A 205 2.22 5.86 -11.73
CA SER A 205 2.30 4.90 -10.64
C SER A 205 2.26 5.68 -9.33
N PHE A 206 1.25 5.45 -8.48
CA PHE A 206 1.37 5.80 -7.06
C PHE A 206 2.51 4.96 -6.48
N GLY A 207 3.69 5.56 -6.46
CA GLY A 207 4.97 4.95 -6.14
C GLY A 207 6.07 5.88 -6.61
N SER A 208 6.49 6.75 -5.70
CA SER A 208 7.69 7.58 -5.69
C SER A 208 7.89 8.58 -6.86
N PRO A 209 8.15 9.87 -6.60
CA PRO A 209 8.32 10.89 -7.62
C PRO A 209 9.72 10.78 -8.24
N GLY A 210 9.80 10.31 -9.48
CA GLY A 210 11.04 10.43 -10.24
C GLY A 210 11.25 9.40 -11.33
N GLN A 211 10.53 9.52 -12.45
CA GLN A 211 11.06 9.14 -13.75
C GLN A 211 10.15 9.63 -14.88
N VAL A 212 10.60 10.65 -15.60
CA VAL A 212 10.07 11.02 -16.92
C VAL A 212 11.05 10.50 -17.97
N ASN A 213 10.63 9.48 -18.75
CA ASN A 213 11.34 9.03 -19.93
C ASN A 213 10.87 9.88 -21.13
N PHE A 214 11.75 10.71 -21.67
CA PHE A 214 11.56 11.39 -22.95
C PHE A 214 12.03 10.45 -24.07
N ALA A 215 11.08 9.85 -24.79
CA ALA A 215 11.37 9.18 -26.05
C ALA A 215 11.26 10.21 -27.20
N ASN A 216 12.39 10.40 -27.87
CA ASN A 216 12.65 11.33 -28.95
C ASN A 216 11.86 10.93 -30.22
N GLY A 217 11.08 11.86 -30.77
CA GLY A 217 10.32 11.68 -32.01
C GLY A 217 10.39 12.95 -32.86
N ALA A 218 11.42 13.04 -33.69
CA ALA A 218 11.66 14.14 -34.61
C ALA A 218 10.56 14.25 -35.67
N SER A 219 9.94 15.43 -35.79
CA SER A 219 9.46 15.93 -37.09
C SER A 219 9.33 17.46 -37.08
N ASN A 220 9.73 18.03 -38.21
CA ASN A 220 9.89 19.43 -38.56
C ASN A 220 8.68 20.34 -38.28
N GLY A 221 8.98 21.62 -38.07
CA GLY A 221 8.08 22.71 -38.45
C GLY A 221 7.96 23.77 -37.37
N GLY A 222 8.75 24.84 -37.48
CA GLY A 222 8.88 25.85 -36.45
C GLY A 222 7.59 26.61 -36.12
N GLN A 223 7.50 26.99 -34.85
CA GLN A 223 6.98 28.28 -34.41
C GLN A 223 7.44 28.49 -32.95
N ARG A 224 8.18 29.59 -32.73
CA ARG A 224 8.49 30.09 -31.40
C ARG A 224 7.19 30.56 -30.76
N ALA A 225 6.80 29.95 -29.65
CA ALA A 225 5.85 30.51 -28.71
C ALA A 225 6.39 30.27 -27.30
N LEU A 226 6.39 31.35 -26.51
CA LEU A 226 6.97 31.47 -25.19
C LEU A 226 6.53 30.31 -24.28
N GLN A 227 7.51 29.53 -23.83
CA GLN A 227 7.35 28.57 -22.75
C GLN A 227 7.62 29.30 -21.44
N SER A 228 6.60 29.98 -20.93
CA SER A 228 6.55 30.47 -19.55
C SER A 228 5.30 29.88 -18.91
N ASN A 229 5.49 29.25 -17.74
CA ASN A 229 4.47 28.78 -16.79
C ASN A 229 4.15 27.27 -16.82
N ALA A 230 5.17 26.44 -16.59
CA ALA A 230 4.99 25.03 -16.23
C ALA A 230 5.97 24.56 -15.13
N PHE A 231 6.38 25.44 -14.22
CA PHE A 231 7.41 25.14 -13.20
C PHE A 231 7.09 25.69 -11.81
N GLU A 232 5.85 26.06 -11.54
CA GLU A 232 5.44 26.74 -10.30
C GLU A 232 4.70 25.80 -9.33
N GLU A 233 4.92 24.49 -9.41
CA GLU A 233 4.17 23.50 -8.59
C GLU A 233 5.05 22.59 -7.71
N ALA A 234 6.37 22.82 -7.61
CA ALA A 234 7.28 21.98 -6.82
C ALA A 234 8.12 22.70 -5.76
N HIS A 235 8.08 24.04 -5.69
CA HIS A 235 8.97 24.82 -4.80
C HIS A 235 8.28 26.06 -4.21
N GLU A 236 7.08 25.89 -3.62
CA GLU A 236 6.48 26.94 -2.80
C GLU A 236 7.33 27.14 -1.53
N GLY A 237 7.94 28.33 -1.40
CA GLY A 237 8.75 28.72 -0.24
C GLY A 237 10.23 29.03 -0.52
N LEU A 238 10.77 28.64 -1.68
CA LEU A 238 12.17 28.90 -2.04
C LEU A 238 12.34 30.20 -2.83
N THR A 239 13.40 30.95 -2.51
CA THR A 239 13.80 32.14 -3.27
C THR A 239 14.17 31.79 -4.72
N HIS A 240 14.14 32.78 -5.61
CA HIS A 240 14.47 32.57 -7.03
C HIS A 240 15.87 31.96 -7.21
N ALA A 241 16.85 32.40 -6.43
CA ALA A 241 18.21 31.85 -6.42
C ALA A 241 18.24 30.38 -6.00
N GLN A 242 17.56 30.06 -4.90
CA GLN A 242 17.45 28.70 -4.36
C GLN A 242 16.81 27.72 -5.35
N ARG A 243 15.78 28.16 -6.08
CA ARG A 243 15.11 27.34 -7.10
C ARG A 243 16.03 26.98 -8.26
N LEU A 244 16.79 27.96 -8.76
CA LEU A 244 17.74 27.74 -9.86
C LEU A 244 18.90 26.83 -9.44
N VAL A 245 19.38 26.97 -8.21
CA VAL A 245 20.43 26.11 -7.65
C VAL A 245 19.95 24.66 -7.50
N ILE A 246 18.75 24.40 -6.96
CA ILE A 246 18.20 23.04 -6.90
C ILE A 246 18.01 22.47 -8.29
N GLN A 247 17.46 23.25 -9.23
CA GLN A 247 17.27 22.81 -10.61
C GLN A 247 18.59 22.42 -11.28
N ALA A 248 19.68 23.14 -11.00
CA ALA A 248 21.01 22.80 -11.49
C ALA A 248 21.55 21.50 -10.86
N PHE A 249 21.23 21.20 -9.59
CA PHE A 249 21.58 19.92 -8.97
C PHE A 249 20.69 18.75 -9.42
N GLU A 250 19.42 18.99 -9.76
CA GLU A 250 18.48 17.95 -10.23
C GLU A 250 18.70 17.49 -11.67
N GLN A 251 19.30 18.33 -12.52
CA GLN A 251 19.57 17.98 -13.92
C GLN A 251 20.58 16.84 -14.10
N ASP A 252 21.35 16.50 -13.06
CA ASP A 252 22.29 15.39 -13.10
C ASP A 252 21.61 14.10 -12.65
N GLY A 253 21.03 13.39 -13.62
CA GLY A 253 20.18 12.22 -13.45
C GLY A 253 20.86 10.99 -12.82
N GLY A 254 21.29 11.09 -11.56
CA GLY A 254 21.72 9.96 -10.74
C GLY A 254 23.21 9.61 -10.80
N ALA A 255 24.09 10.53 -11.20
CA ALA A 255 25.53 10.28 -11.11
C ALA A 255 25.95 10.03 -9.65
N GLU A 256 26.62 8.90 -9.40
CA GLU A 256 27.09 8.49 -8.05
C GLU A 256 28.03 9.54 -7.41
N ALA A 257 28.75 10.30 -8.24
CA ALA A 257 29.75 11.28 -7.82
C ALA A 257 29.20 12.66 -7.39
N GLY A 258 27.95 13.02 -7.74
CA GLY A 258 27.42 14.37 -7.52
C GLY A 258 28.00 15.43 -8.47
N ARG A 259 27.55 16.70 -8.35
CA ARG A 259 28.06 17.84 -9.16
C ARG A 259 29.06 18.68 -8.39
N GLN A 260 30.06 19.18 -9.11
CA GLN A 260 31.00 20.16 -8.58
C GLN A 260 30.31 21.52 -8.37
N ILE A 261 30.50 22.13 -7.18
CA ILE A 261 29.91 23.42 -6.83
C ILE A 261 30.24 24.51 -7.87
N ASP A 262 31.49 24.58 -8.33
CA ASP A 262 31.93 25.62 -9.27
C ASP A 262 31.18 25.56 -10.61
N SER A 263 30.81 24.36 -11.05
CA SER A 263 30.01 24.15 -12.27
C SER A 263 28.59 24.67 -12.09
N VAL A 264 27.98 24.39 -10.93
CA VAL A 264 26.63 24.84 -10.58
C VAL A 264 26.58 26.36 -10.42
N ILE A 265 27.58 26.97 -9.77
CA ILE A 265 27.67 28.44 -9.64
C ILE A 265 27.83 29.09 -11.02
N ALA A 266 28.67 28.53 -11.90
CA ALA A 266 28.85 29.05 -13.25
C ALA A 266 27.55 28.99 -14.07
N GLU A 267 26.79 27.90 -13.96
CA GLU A 267 25.49 27.73 -14.63
C GLU A 267 24.44 28.71 -14.09
N CYS A 268 24.36 28.87 -12.77
CA CYS A 268 23.43 29.82 -12.15
C CYS A 268 23.80 31.29 -12.48
N THR A 269 25.10 31.60 -12.56
CA THR A 269 25.58 32.92 -12.96
C THR A 269 25.25 33.22 -14.42
N ALA A 270 25.32 32.22 -15.30
CA ALA A 270 24.89 32.34 -16.70
C ALA A 270 23.37 32.60 -16.84
N GLN A 271 22.59 32.23 -15.83
CA GLN A 271 21.15 32.50 -15.75
C GLN A 271 20.80 33.82 -15.05
N GLY A 272 21.81 34.62 -14.66
CA GLY A 272 21.64 36.00 -14.17
C GLY A 272 21.73 36.18 -12.65
N LEU A 273 22.11 35.15 -11.89
CA LEU A 273 22.36 35.26 -10.44
C LEU A 273 23.77 35.76 -10.14
N SER A 274 23.97 36.45 -9.01
CA SER A 274 25.32 36.75 -8.55
C SER A 274 25.99 35.52 -7.92
N ALA A 275 27.31 35.41 -8.04
CA ALA A 275 28.05 34.29 -7.46
C ALA A 275 27.86 34.18 -5.93
N GLN A 276 27.63 35.30 -5.24
CA GLN A 276 27.39 35.34 -3.80
C GLN A 276 26.01 34.76 -3.43
N GLU A 277 24.97 35.06 -4.21
CA GLU A 277 23.63 34.50 -3.99
C GLU A 277 23.61 32.99 -4.23
N CYS A 278 24.34 32.51 -5.23
CA CYS A 278 24.50 31.08 -5.50
C CYS A 278 25.19 30.35 -4.34
N GLN A 279 26.28 30.94 -3.81
CA GLN A 279 27.00 30.36 -2.66
C GLN A 279 26.13 30.32 -1.40
N ALA A 280 25.39 31.39 -1.12
CA ALA A 280 24.47 31.43 0.02
C ALA A 280 23.36 30.37 -0.08
N ALA A 281 22.81 30.16 -1.28
CA ALA A 281 21.81 29.12 -1.52
C ALA A 281 22.38 27.71 -1.33
N VAL A 282 23.60 27.44 -1.82
CA VAL A 282 24.29 26.16 -1.63
C VAL A 282 24.53 25.88 -0.15
N SER A 283 25.04 26.85 0.61
CA SER A 283 25.26 26.71 2.06
C SER A 283 23.96 26.41 2.80
N HIS A 284 22.87 27.11 2.48
CA HIS A 284 21.57 26.87 3.08
C HIS A 284 21.07 25.44 2.84
N PHE A 285 21.22 24.89 1.63
CA PHE A 285 20.80 23.52 1.34
C PHE A 285 21.68 22.45 1.99
N ALA A 286 22.96 22.76 2.21
CA ALA A 286 23.85 21.87 2.96
C ALA A 286 23.46 21.83 4.45
N GLU A 287 23.07 22.97 5.03
CA GLU A 287 22.58 23.07 6.41
C GLU A 287 21.23 22.35 6.61
N GLU A 288 20.32 22.48 5.65
CA GLU A 288 19.00 21.80 5.65
C GLU A 288 19.11 20.29 5.33
N GLY A 289 20.30 19.79 4.99
CA GLY A 289 20.54 18.38 4.65
C GLY A 289 19.97 17.94 3.31
N LEU A 290 19.60 18.89 2.45
CA LEU A 290 19.08 18.64 1.09
C LEU A 290 20.19 18.31 0.09
N ILE A 291 21.41 18.78 0.35
CA ILE A 291 22.61 18.37 -0.39
C ILE A 291 23.68 17.84 0.57
N TYR A 292 24.43 16.84 0.14
CA TYR A 292 25.53 16.27 0.91
C TYR A 292 26.79 16.12 0.06
N ALA A 293 27.96 16.26 0.70
CA ALA A 293 29.25 16.04 0.06
C ALA A 293 29.47 14.54 -0.18
N THR A 294 29.90 14.17 -1.39
CA THR A 294 30.06 12.76 -1.79
C THR A 294 31.52 12.30 -1.72
N ILE A 295 32.37 12.86 -2.58
CA ILE A 295 33.75 12.41 -2.78
C ILE A 295 34.75 13.39 -2.16
N ASP A 296 34.47 14.68 -2.22
CA ASP A 296 35.27 15.74 -1.62
C ASP A 296 34.37 16.92 -1.18
N ASP A 297 34.96 17.93 -0.53
CA ASP A 297 34.26 19.13 -0.06
C ASP A 297 33.79 20.06 -1.20
N ARG A 298 33.90 19.64 -2.46
CA ARG A 298 33.48 20.40 -3.65
C ARG A 298 32.46 19.66 -4.51
N HIS A 299 32.16 18.39 -4.22
CA HIS A 299 31.18 17.58 -4.93
C HIS A 299 29.96 17.32 -4.05
N PHE A 300 28.81 17.85 -4.48
CA PHE A 300 27.57 17.75 -3.73
C PHE A 300 26.51 16.99 -4.53
N LYS A 301 25.74 16.18 -3.81
CA LYS A 301 24.62 15.43 -4.36
C LYS A 301 23.34 15.84 -3.65
N TYR A 302 22.29 16.03 -4.44
CA TYR A 302 20.96 16.37 -3.96
C TYR A 302 20.21 15.11 -3.51
N THR A 303 19.70 15.13 -2.28
CA THR A 303 18.85 14.09 -1.71
C THR A 303 17.41 14.46 -1.99
N ARG A 304 16.72 13.64 -2.80
CA ARG A 304 15.29 13.79 -3.03
C ARG A 304 14.54 13.25 -1.80
N GLY A 305 13.83 14.11 -1.08
CA GLY A 305 12.95 13.74 0.03
C GLY A 305 11.75 12.90 -0.42
#